data_AF-A0A067LVZ2-F1
#
_entry.id   AF-A0A067LVZ2-F1
#
_cell.length_a   1.000
_cell.length_b   1.000
_cell.length_c   1.000
_cell.angle_alpha   90.00
_cell.angle_beta   90.00
_cell.angle_gamma   90.00
#
_symmetry.space_group_name_H-M   'P 1'
#
loop_
_entity.id
_entity.type
_entity.pdbx_description
1 polymer ?
#
loop_
_entity_poly.entity_id
_entity_poly.type
_entity_poly.pdbx_seq_one_letter_code
_entity_poly.pdbx_strand_id
1 'polypeptide(L)'
;MFELSSYQYDLDFVFATLLQCLYLLHDGKPRIAHTLYPTLGKLVNVARIMGLHMDPDEHNKHSLFDAEMRRRAWWEVYYCDLFISDFLGQDPSIHDAAYTCQMPADVDDVRFNPSSSVLPSPKDHSNFTYFILKCKLAQLVKSMKKRTFREPGSPEPSLDATTAFETEVQTWLSELPPAFRYKPQGGADLLNSPHALIAQRCELVTIANVLILKLFMPFCK
;
A
#
# COMPACT_ATOMS: atom_id res chain seq x y z
N MET A 1 -1.43 29.16 -17.87
CA MET A 1 -0.82 28.10 -17.04
C MET A 1 -0.73 28.70 -15.65
N PHE A 2 -1.71 28.43 -14.79
CA PHE A 2 -1.80 29.08 -13.48
C PHE A 2 -0.71 28.51 -12.57
N GLU A 3 0.29 29.33 -12.25
CA GLU A 3 1.14 29.12 -11.08
C GLU A 3 0.23 29.22 -9.86
N LEU A 4 -0.20 28.07 -9.34
CA LEU A 4 -0.77 27.99 -8.00
C LEU A 4 0.34 28.39 -7.03
N SER A 5 0.20 29.61 -6.52
CA SER A 5 0.83 30.13 -5.31
C SER A 5 1.24 29.02 -4.34
N SER A 6 2.52 28.99 -3.95
CA SER A 6 3.08 28.31 -2.77
C SER A 6 2.09 27.35 -2.10
N TYR A 7 2.10 26.07 -2.48
CA TYR A 7 1.21 25.07 -1.88
C TYR A 7 1.29 25.17 -0.35
N GLN A 8 0.15 25.40 0.30
CA GLN A 8 0.04 25.34 1.77
C GLN A 8 0.37 23.93 2.32
N TYR A 9 0.40 22.93 1.43
CA TYR A 9 0.66 21.53 1.74
C TYR A 9 2.00 21.09 1.16
N ASP A 10 2.83 20.50 2.01
CA ASP A 10 4.10 19.87 1.68
C ASP A 10 4.07 18.37 2.04
N LEU A 11 5.18 17.67 1.80
CA LEU A 11 5.28 16.25 2.13
C LEU A 11 5.17 16.01 3.65
N ASP A 12 5.64 16.94 4.48
CA ASP A 12 5.56 16.84 5.93
C ASP A 12 4.11 16.85 6.40
N PHE A 13 3.26 17.70 5.83
CA PHE A 13 1.82 17.69 6.09
C PHE A 13 1.20 16.33 5.73
N VAL A 14 1.57 15.75 4.58
CA VAL A 14 1.07 14.44 4.13
C VAL A 14 1.48 13.35 5.11
N PHE A 15 2.76 13.26 5.46
CA PHE A 15 3.27 12.28 6.41
C PHE A 15 2.71 12.47 7.82
N ALA A 16 2.57 13.70 8.31
CA ALA A 16 1.93 13.98 9.59
C ALA A 16 0.46 13.54 9.61
N THR A 17 -0.27 13.75 8.51
CA THR A 17 -1.66 13.29 8.39
C THR A 17 -1.73 11.77 8.29
N LEU A 18 -0.80 11.10 7.60
CA LEU A 18 -0.69 9.63 7.59
C LEU A 18 -0.45 9.08 8.99
N LEU A 19 0.47 9.67 9.76
CA LEU A 19 0.71 9.31 11.15
C LEU A 19 -0.53 9.53 12.03
N GLN A 20 -1.27 10.62 11.80
CA GLN A 20 -2.56 10.84 12.46
C GLN A 20 -3.57 9.74 12.10
N CYS A 21 -3.66 9.34 10.83
CA CYS A 21 -4.53 8.25 10.38
C CYS A 21 -4.17 6.93 11.07
N LEU A 22 -2.88 6.60 11.16
CA LEU A 22 -2.40 5.40 11.86
C LEU A 22 -2.73 5.45 13.36
N TYR A 23 -2.54 6.60 14.01
CA TYR A 23 -2.95 6.77 15.41
C TYR A 23 -4.45 6.54 15.59
N LEU A 24 -5.29 7.13 14.75
CA LEU A 24 -6.75 6.96 14.80
C LEU A 24 -7.21 5.53 14.50
N LEU A 25 -6.43 4.76 13.76
CA LEU A 25 -6.70 3.34 13.49
C LEU A 25 -6.39 2.46 14.71
N HIS A 26 -5.37 2.82 15.50
CA HIS A 26 -4.84 1.99 16.58
C HIS A 26 -5.14 2.49 18.00
N ASP A 27 -5.82 3.63 18.18
CA ASP A 27 -6.17 4.18 19.50
C ASP A 27 -7.28 3.39 20.23
N GLY A 28 -7.79 2.32 19.61
CA GLY A 28 -8.80 1.43 20.17
C GLY A 28 -10.22 2.02 20.21
N LYS A 29 -10.45 3.20 19.62
CA LYS A 29 -11.75 3.87 19.61
C LYS A 29 -12.47 3.65 18.28
N PRO A 30 -13.82 3.66 18.25
CA PRO A 30 -14.60 3.41 17.03
C PRO A 30 -14.62 4.62 16.07
N ARG A 31 -13.45 5.19 15.75
CA ARG A 31 -13.27 6.45 14.98
C ARG A 31 -13.18 6.26 13.47
N ILE A 32 -13.16 5.01 13.01
CA ILE A 32 -12.85 4.67 11.62
C ILE A 32 -13.83 5.37 10.66
N ALA A 33 -15.14 5.18 10.85
CA ALA A 33 -16.14 5.71 9.93
C ALA A 33 -16.33 7.23 9.99
N HIS A 34 -16.23 7.85 11.19
CA HIS A 34 -16.64 9.24 11.39
C HIS A 34 -15.47 10.25 11.50
N THR A 35 -14.24 9.78 11.66
CA THR A 35 -13.05 10.64 11.74
C THR A 35 -11.99 10.21 10.74
N LEU A 36 -11.53 8.97 10.84
CA LEU A 36 -10.43 8.48 10.01
C LEU A 36 -10.78 8.50 8.51
N TYR A 37 -11.93 7.94 8.13
CA TYR A 37 -12.32 7.86 6.72
C TYR A 37 -12.52 9.23 6.06
N PRO A 38 -13.23 10.20 6.69
CA PRO A 38 -13.26 11.59 6.18
C PRO A 38 -11.88 12.26 6.11
N THR A 39 -11.03 12.07 7.12
CA THR A 39 -9.65 12.64 7.12
C THR A 39 -8.82 12.06 5.98
N LEU A 40 -8.95 10.76 5.72
CA LEU A 40 -8.29 10.09 4.61
C LEU A 40 -8.79 10.60 3.25
N GLY A 41 -10.10 10.78 3.07
CA GLY A 41 -10.66 11.39 1.87
C GLY A 41 -10.11 12.79 1.61
N LYS A 42 -9.94 13.61 2.67
CA LYS A 42 -9.24 14.90 2.57
C LYS A 42 -7.79 14.72 2.14
N LEU A 43 -7.07 13.78 2.74
CA LEU A 43 -5.66 13.52 2.43
C LEU A 43 -5.46 13.07 0.97
N VAL A 44 -6.34 12.22 0.44
CA VAL A 44 -6.32 11.82 -0.98
C VAL A 44 -6.45 13.04 -1.88
N ASN A 45 -7.35 13.96 -1.57
CA ASN A 45 -7.52 15.19 -2.35
C ASN A 45 -6.31 16.13 -2.22
N VAL A 46 -5.71 16.24 -1.03
CA VAL A 46 -4.47 17.01 -0.83
C VAL A 46 -3.32 16.42 -1.68
N ALA A 47 -3.13 15.10 -1.64
CA ALA A 47 -2.12 14.41 -2.44
C ALA A 47 -2.33 14.63 -3.95
N ARG A 48 -3.58 14.66 -4.41
CA ARG A 48 -3.94 14.99 -5.80
C ARG A 48 -3.61 16.45 -6.15
N ILE A 49 -3.99 17.40 -5.31
CA ILE A 49 -3.68 18.83 -5.48
C ILE A 49 -2.17 19.06 -5.58
N MET A 50 -1.39 18.37 -4.77
CA MET A 50 0.07 18.38 -4.79
C MET A 50 0.68 17.65 -6.01
N GLY A 51 -0.12 16.95 -6.82
CA GLY A 51 0.35 16.21 -7.98
C GLY A 51 1.05 14.88 -7.66
N LEU A 52 0.90 14.32 -6.45
CA LEU A 52 1.60 13.09 -6.04
C LEU A 52 1.13 11.83 -6.79
N HIS A 53 -0.09 11.88 -7.35
CA HIS A 53 -0.67 10.83 -8.20
C HIS A 53 0.02 10.69 -9.57
N MET A 54 0.73 11.71 -10.03
CA MET A 54 1.46 11.67 -11.29
C MET A 54 2.91 11.26 -11.02
N ASP A 55 3.50 10.44 -11.89
CA ASP A 55 4.90 10.08 -11.69
C ASP A 55 5.81 11.32 -11.85
N PRO A 56 6.72 11.58 -10.89
CA PRO A 56 7.63 12.72 -10.95
C PRO A 56 8.48 12.80 -12.22
N ASP A 57 8.81 11.65 -12.83
CA ASP A 57 9.68 11.58 -14.01
C ASP A 57 8.97 12.01 -15.29
N GLU A 58 7.63 12.08 -15.32
CA GLU A 58 6.88 12.58 -16.48
C GLU A 58 7.18 14.06 -16.78
N HIS A 59 7.50 14.82 -15.74
CA HIS A 59 7.75 16.26 -15.84
C HIS A 59 9.21 16.62 -15.60
N ASN A 60 10.02 15.70 -15.05
CA ASN A 60 11.44 15.91 -14.71
C ASN A 60 11.71 17.20 -13.92
N LYS A 61 10.80 17.55 -13.01
CA LYS A 61 10.86 18.80 -12.20
C LYS A 61 11.47 18.62 -10.82
N HIS A 62 11.74 17.39 -10.42
CA HIS A 62 12.12 17.05 -9.06
C HIS A 62 13.54 16.48 -9.04
N SER A 63 14.27 16.71 -7.94
CA SER A 63 15.49 15.96 -7.69
C SER A 63 15.17 14.47 -7.57
N LEU A 64 16.16 13.60 -7.76
CA LEU A 64 15.97 12.15 -7.61
C LEU A 64 15.39 11.80 -6.24
N PHE A 65 15.89 12.44 -5.19
CA PHE A 65 15.40 12.27 -3.82
C PHE A 65 13.95 12.72 -3.66
N ASP A 66 13.62 13.92 -4.12
CA ASP A 66 12.25 14.45 -4.01
C ASP A 66 11.25 13.60 -4.82
N ALA A 67 11.64 13.13 -6.00
CA ALA A 67 10.83 12.24 -6.81
C ALA A 67 10.49 10.96 -6.04
N GLU A 68 11.48 10.31 -5.45
CA GLU A 68 11.27 9.10 -4.65
C GLU A 68 10.42 9.38 -3.40
N MET A 69 10.66 10.48 -2.65
CA MET A 69 9.83 10.84 -1.50
C MET A 69 8.37 11.08 -1.88
N ARG A 70 8.11 11.67 -3.06
CA ARG A 70 6.76 11.85 -3.60
C ARG A 70 6.10 10.52 -3.97
N ARG A 71 6.84 9.58 -4.58
CA ARG A 71 6.33 8.22 -4.84
C ARG A 71 5.95 7.52 -3.54
N ARG A 72 6.81 7.57 -2.53
CA ARG A 72 6.56 6.97 -1.21
C ARG A 72 5.32 7.55 -0.55
N ALA A 73 5.18 8.88 -0.54
CA ALA A 73 4.01 9.56 0.00
C ALA A 73 2.71 9.15 -0.72
N TRP A 74 2.73 9.11 -2.06
CA TRP A 74 1.59 8.65 -2.84
C TRP A 74 1.18 7.22 -2.50
N TRP A 75 2.15 6.30 -2.45
CA TRP A 75 1.87 4.89 -2.20
C TRP A 75 1.40 4.59 -0.76
N GLU A 76 1.82 5.35 0.24
CA GLU A 76 1.21 5.26 1.58
C GLU A 76 -0.23 5.79 1.59
N VAL A 77 -0.52 6.91 0.92
CA VAL A 77 -1.89 7.41 0.77
C VAL A 77 -2.78 6.40 0.04
N TYR A 78 -2.26 5.80 -1.03
CA TYR A 78 -2.92 4.76 -1.81
C TYR A 78 -3.23 3.53 -0.96
N TYR A 79 -2.24 3.03 -0.21
CA TYR A 79 -2.41 1.90 0.71
C TYR A 79 -3.51 2.21 1.73
N CYS A 80 -3.43 3.35 2.42
CA CYS A 80 -4.43 3.71 3.42
C CYS A 80 -5.85 3.77 2.84
N ASP A 81 -6.06 4.46 1.70
CA ASP A 81 -7.38 4.56 1.04
C ASP A 81 -7.93 3.18 0.70
N LEU A 82 -7.13 2.32 0.07
CA LEU A 82 -7.53 0.98 -0.31
C LEU A 82 -7.95 0.11 0.87
N PHE A 83 -7.13 0.06 1.92
CA PHE A 83 -7.33 -0.83 3.06
C PHE A 83 -8.43 -0.34 4.00
N ILE A 84 -8.52 0.96 4.25
CA ILE A 84 -9.57 1.52 5.12
C ILE A 84 -10.93 1.42 4.42
N SER A 85 -11.02 1.69 3.11
CA SER A 85 -12.24 1.45 2.35
C SER A 85 -12.64 -0.03 2.37
N ASP A 86 -11.69 -0.95 2.15
CA ASP A 86 -11.96 -2.40 2.23
C ASP A 86 -12.46 -2.85 3.60
N PHE A 87 -11.90 -2.30 4.68
CA PHE A 87 -12.37 -2.58 6.04
C PHE A 87 -13.80 -2.09 6.28
N LEU A 88 -14.19 -0.95 5.71
CA LEU A 88 -15.54 -0.39 5.80
C LEU A 88 -16.53 -0.99 4.78
N GLY A 89 -16.09 -1.94 3.94
CA GLY A 89 -16.90 -2.47 2.84
C GLY A 89 -17.25 -1.42 1.78
N GLN A 90 -16.44 -0.37 1.66
CA GLN A 90 -16.57 0.69 0.66
C GLN A 90 -15.58 0.48 -0.50
N ASP A 91 -15.85 1.17 -1.60
CA ASP A 91 -14.89 1.30 -2.69
C ASP A 91 -13.80 2.33 -2.33
N PRO A 92 -12.53 2.07 -2.68
CA PRO A 92 -11.45 3.05 -2.55
C PRO A 92 -11.73 4.31 -3.39
N SER A 93 -11.31 5.46 -2.89
CA SER A 93 -11.44 6.74 -3.59
C SER A 93 -10.48 6.87 -4.78
N ILE A 94 -9.40 6.10 -4.81
CA ILE A 94 -8.38 6.15 -5.87
C ILE A 94 -8.61 5.04 -6.90
N HIS A 95 -9.05 5.46 -8.10
CA HIS A 95 -9.25 4.58 -9.24
C HIS A 95 -7.95 4.30 -10.03
N ASP A 96 -7.92 3.17 -10.73
CA ASP A 96 -6.76 2.67 -11.50
C ASP A 96 -6.26 3.64 -12.56
N ALA A 97 -7.19 4.26 -13.29
CA ALA A 97 -6.87 5.18 -14.37
C ALA A 97 -6.57 6.61 -13.86
N ALA A 98 -6.62 6.83 -12.54
CA ALA A 98 -6.50 8.17 -11.95
C ALA A 98 -5.08 8.52 -11.48
N TYR A 99 -4.09 7.65 -11.71
CA TYR A 99 -2.70 7.90 -11.32
C TYR A 99 -1.72 7.21 -12.29
N THR A 100 -0.53 7.77 -12.41
CA THR A 100 0.56 7.22 -13.23
C THR A 100 1.83 6.94 -12.41
N CYS A 101 1.83 7.36 -11.13
CA CYS A 101 2.93 7.19 -10.19
C CYS A 101 3.41 5.72 -10.11
N GLN A 102 4.69 5.52 -10.42
CA GLN A 102 5.33 4.21 -10.47
C GLN A 102 5.67 3.69 -9.06
N MET A 103 6.08 2.43 -8.99
CA MET A 103 6.55 1.84 -7.74
C MET A 103 7.75 2.60 -7.16
N PRO A 104 7.78 2.80 -5.83
CA PRO A 104 8.94 3.37 -5.17
C PRO A 104 10.12 2.38 -5.23
N ALA A 105 11.32 2.92 -5.15
CA ALA A 105 12.53 2.12 -5.18
C ALA A 105 12.82 1.49 -3.80
N ASP A 106 13.33 0.25 -3.82
CA ASP A 106 13.82 -0.43 -2.61
C ASP A 106 15.20 0.12 -2.21
N VAL A 107 15.22 1.31 -1.61
CA VAL A 107 16.44 2.01 -1.20
C VAL A 107 16.34 2.50 0.24
N ASP A 108 17.40 2.28 1.02
CA ASP A 108 17.48 2.71 2.42
C ASP A 108 17.84 4.20 2.53
N ASP A 109 17.27 4.88 3.51
CA ASP A 109 17.47 6.32 3.78
C ASP A 109 18.92 6.62 4.19
N VAL A 110 19.64 5.62 4.71
CA VAL A 110 21.08 5.76 5.05
C VAL A 110 21.93 6.01 3.80
N ARG A 111 21.56 5.41 2.66
CA ARG A 111 22.33 5.47 1.39
C ARG A 111 21.70 6.39 0.37
N PHE A 112 20.43 6.73 0.54
CA PHE A 112 19.65 7.57 -0.36
C PHE A 112 19.22 8.84 0.37
N ASN A 113 19.85 9.95 -0.02
CA ASN A 113 19.71 11.25 0.64
C ASN A 113 19.53 12.38 -0.39
N PRO A 114 19.22 13.62 0.03
CA PRO A 114 18.98 14.73 -0.89
C PRO A 114 20.12 15.05 -1.87
N SER A 115 21.36 14.65 -1.57
CA SER A 115 22.52 14.83 -2.45
C SER A 115 22.74 13.66 -3.43
N SER A 116 21.87 12.65 -3.42
CA SER A 116 21.99 11.47 -4.28
C SER A 116 21.57 11.81 -5.72
N SER A 117 22.44 11.50 -6.68
CA SER A 117 22.19 11.70 -8.11
C SER A 117 21.81 10.41 -8.85
N VAL A 118 21.95 9.26 -8.19
CA VAL A 118 21.60 7.94 -8.72
C VAL A 118 20.97 7.09 -7.62
N LEU A 119 20.08 6.17 -8.00
CA LEU A 119 19.54 5.21 -7.04
C LEU A 119 20.66 4.23 -6.66
N PRO A 120 20.91 4.00 -5.37
CA PRO A 120 21.85 2.97 -4.96
C PRO A 120 21.36 1.60 -5.46
N SER A 121 22.30 0.72 -5.82
CA SER A 121 21.93 -0.66 -6.15
C SER A 121 21.18 -1.30 -4.98
N PRO A 122 20.11 -2.07 -5.25
CA PRO A 122 19.46 -2.87 -4.21
C PRO A 122 20.51 -3.78 -3.58
N LYS A 123 20.83 -3.57 -2.30
CA LYS A 123 21.56 -4.55 -1.49
C LYS A 123 20.56 -5.55 -0.90
N ASP A 124 21.05 -6.60 -0.25
CA ASP A 124 20.22 -7.47 0.58
C ASP A 124 19.25 -6.63 1.41
N HIS A 125 17.97 -7.02 1.35
CA HIS A 125 16.76 -6.36 1.89
C HIS A 125 16.99 -5.09 2.72
N SER A 126 16.56 -3.94 2.19
CA SER A 126 16.61 -2.67 2.91
C SER A 126 15.50 -2.59 3.96
N ASN A 127 15.59 -1.61 4.88
CA ASN A 127 14.47 -1.28 5.79
C ASN A 127 13.19 -0.92 5.03
N PHE A 128 13.32 -0.53 3.77
CA PHE A 128 12.24 -0.13 2.89
C PHE A 128 11.61 -1.30 2.12
N THR A 129 12.25 -2.48 2.10
CA THR A 129 11.71 -3.68 1.43
C THR A 129 10.30 -3.99 1.91
N TYR A 130 10.02 -3.81 3.21
CA TYR A 130 8.67 -4.02 3.74
C TYR A 130 7.62 -3.14 3.05
N PHE A 131 7.93 -1.87 2.84
CA PHE A 131 7.03 -0.93 2.19
C PHE A 131 6.79 -1.33 0.73
N ILE A 132 7.81 -1.79 0.01
CA ILE A 132 7.64 -2.31 -1.35
C ILE A 132 6.71 -3.52 -1.36
N LEU A 133 6.84 -4.42 -0.39
CA LEU A 133 5.95 -5.58 -0.24
C LEU A 133 4.51 -5.14 0.09
N LYS A 134 4.30 -4.15 0.97
CA LYS A 134 2.98 -3.53 1.21
C LYS A 134 2.36 -3.01 -0.07
N CYS A 135 3.14 -2.32 -0.91
CA CYS A 135 2.62 -1.76 -2.15
C CYS A 135 2.23 -2.84 -3.16
N LYS A 136 3.02 -3.92 -3.29
CA LYS A 136 2.66 -5.09 -4.11
C LYS A 136 1.40 -5.77 -3.60
N LEU A 137 1.27 -5.91 -2.28
CA LEU A 137 0.07 -6.46 -1.65
C LEU A 137 -1.17 -5.59 -1.92
N ALA A 138 -1.04 -4.26 -1.88
CA ALA A 138 -2.10 -3.34 -2.27
C ALA A 138 -2.55 -3.60 -3.73
N GLN A 139 -1.63 -3.85 -4.66
CA GLN A 139 -1.97 -4.21 -6.04
C GLN A 139 -2.70 -5.56 -6.13
N LEU A 140 -2.41 -6.54 -5.26
CA LEU A 140 -3.15 -7.80 -5.18
C LEU A 140 -4.57 -7.58 -4.64
N VAL A 141 -4.75 -6.86 -3.53
CA VAL A 141 -6.08 -6.53 -2.95
C VAL A 141 -6.96 -5.86 -4.02
N LYS A 142 -6.37 -4.92 -4.74
CA LYS A 142 -7.02 -4.21 -5.84
C LYS A 142 -7.43 -5.13 -6.98
N SER A 143 -6.51 -5.99 -7.44
CA SER A 143 -6.78 -6.98 -8.48
C SER A 143 -7.89 -7.96 -8.10
N MET A 144 -7.94 -8.35 -6.82
CA MET A 144 -9.02 -9.15 -6.26
C MET A 144 -10.37 -8.43 -6.37
N LYS A 145 -10.44 -7.17 -5.88
CA LYS A 145 -11.68 -6.37 -5.89
C LYS A 145 -12.22 -6.18 -7.30
N LYS A 146 -11.37 -5.92 -8.29
CA LYS A 146 -11.78 -5.82 -9.70
C LYS A 146 -12.41 -7.12 -10.25
N ARG A 147 -12.01 -8.28 -9.73
CA ARG A 147 -12.53 -9.59 -10.15
C ARG A 147 -13.82 -9.98 -9.42
N THR A 148 -14.00 -9.53 -8.17
CA THR A 148 -15.16 -9.83 -7.30
C THR A 148 -16.28 -8.79 -7.37
N PHE A 149 -15.96 -7.50 -7.34
CA PHE A 149 -16.92 -6.41 -7.56
C PHE A 149 -17.11 -6.22 -9.06
N ARG A 150 -18.14 -6.90 -9.58
CA ARG A 150 -18.57 -6.81 -10.98
C ARG A 150 -19.90 -6.08 -11.07
N GLU A 151 -20.22 -5.57 -12.26
CA GLU A 151 -21.50 -4.88 -12.49
C GLU A 151 -22.71 -5.79 -12.15
N PRO A 152 -23.81 -5.20 -11.64
CA PRO A 152 -25.04 -5.95 -11.38
C PRO A 152 -25.49 -6.73 -12.62
N GLY A 153 -25.65 -8.05 -12.50
CA GLY A 153 -26.06 -8.94 -13.60
C GLY A 153 -24.92 -9.67 -14.33
N SER A 154 -23.67 -9.41 -13.96
CA SER A 154 -22.55 -10.25 -14.41
C SER A 154 -22.60 -11.66 -13.79
N PRO A 155 -22.19 -12.71 -14.53
CA PRO A 155 -22.14 -14.06 -13.98
C PRO A 155 -21.14 -14.13 -12.82
N GLU A 156 -21.46 -14.95 -11.82
CA GLU A 156 -20.57 -15.23 -10.69
C GLU A 156 -19.19 -15.66 -11.20
N PRO A 157 -18.11 -15.32 -10.47
CA PRO A 157 -16.78 -15.80 -10.82
C PRO A 157 -16.80 -17.34 -10.87
N SER A 158 -16.19 -17.91 -11.90
CA SER A 158 -16.02 -19.36 -11.93
C SER A 158 -15.06 -19.78 -10.81
N LEU A 159 -15.27 -20.97 -10.26
CA LEU A 159 -14.36 -21.56 -9.29
C LEU A 159 -12.92 -21.61 -9.83
N ASP A 160 -12.76 -21.86 -11.13
CA ASP A 160 -11.46 -21.86 -11.81
C ASP A 160 -10.76 -20.49 -11.75
N ALA A 161 -11.50 -19.39 -12.01
CA ALA A 161 -10.95 -18.04 -11.94
C ALA A 161 -10.56 -17.63 -10.51
N THR A 162 -11.36 -18.06 -9.53
CA THR A 162 -11.10 -17.87 -8.10
C THR A 162 -9.84 -18.62 -7.67
N THR A 163 -9.71 -19.89 -8.05
CA THR A 163 -8.55 -20.75 -7.76
C THR A 163 -7.27 -20.24 -8.45
N ALA A 164 -7.39 -19.71 -9.67
CA ALA A 164 -6.27 -19.09 -10.36
C ALA A 164 -5.73 -17.86 -9.61
N PHE A 165 -6.61 -17.03 -9.05
CA PHE A 165 -6.18 -15.87 -8.25
C PHE A 165 -5.65 -16.28 -6.87
N GLU A 166 -6.22 -17.31 -6.22
CA GLU A 166 -5.61 -17.91 -5.03
C GLU A 166 -4.16 -18.35 -5.31
N THR A 167 -3.93 -19.01 -6.44
CA THR A 167 -2.59 -19.44 -6.86
C THR A 167 -1.65 -18.25 -7.04
N GLU A 168 -2.12 -17.14 -7.60
CA GLU A 168 -1.37 -15.88 -7.72
C GLU A 168 -0.93 -15.35 -6.34
N VAL A 169 -1.84 -15.31 -5.37
CA VAL A 169 -1.55 -14.86 -3.99
C VAL A 169 -0.57 -15.80 -3.29
N GLN A 170 -0.75 -17.11 -3.42
CA GLN A 170 0.16 -18.11 -2.84
C GLN A 170 1.56 -18.06 -3.46
N THR A 171 1.64 -17.84 -4.77
CA THR A 171 2.91 -17.66 -5.47
C THR A 171 3.65 -16.44 -4.92
N TRP A 172 2.95 -15.30 -4.80
CA TRP A 172 3.53 -14.09 -4.20
C TRP A 172 4.05 -14.32 -2.77
N LEU A 173 3.28 -15.03 -1.93
CA LEU A 173 3.73 -15.40 -0.57
C LEU A 173 5.00 -16.27 -0.58
N SER A 174 5.11 -17.20 -1.54
CA SER A 174 6.29 -18.08 -1.68
C SER A 174 7.53 -17.33 -2.16
N GLU A 175 7.34 -16.28 -2.97
CA GLU A 175 8.41 -15.44 -3.53
C GLU A 175 8.90 -14.36 -2.57
N LEU A 176 8.21 -14.15 -1.43
CA LEU A 176 8.67 -13.21 -0.41
C LEU A 176 10.13 -13.47 -0.03
N PRO A 177 10.92 -12.42 0.24
CA PRO A 177 12.23 -12.57 0.86
C PRO A 177 12.22 -13.50 2.09
N PRO A 178 13.28 -14.29 2.33
CA PRO A 178 13.36 -15.17 3.50
C PRO A 178 13.09 -14.47 4.83
N ALA A 179 13.52 -13.20 4.96
CA ALA A 179 13.30 -12.39 6.14
C ALA A 179 11.82 -12.04 6.37
N PHE A 180 10.98 -12.02 5.35
CA PHE A 180 9.55 -11.64 5.41
C PHE A 180 8.60 -12.85 5.32
N ARG A 181 9.10 -14.06 5.10
CA ARG A 181 8.28 -15.29 5.11
C ARG A 181 7.82 -15.62 6.52
N TYR A 182 6.52 -15.85 6.69
CA TYR A 182 5.96 -16.39 7.92
C TYR A 182 6.24 -17.90 8.04
N LYS A 183 6.77 -18.35 9.18
CA LYS A 183 7.04 -19.77 9.45
C LYS A 183 6.23 -20.22 10.68
N PRO A 184 5.19 -21.05 10.52
CA PRO A 184 4.32 -21.44 11.63
C PRO A 184 5.03 -22.29 12.72
N GLN A 185 6.15 -22.94 12.40
CA GLN A 185 6.85 -23.87 13.31
C GLN A 185 8.14 -23.29 13.95
N GLY A 186 8.44 -22.01 13.73
CA GLY A 186 9.71 -21.39 14.14
C GLY A 186 9.67 -20.70 15.51
N GLY A 187 9.11 -21.32 16.56
CA GLY A 187 8.91 -20.67 17.87
C GLY A 187 10.17 -19.97 18.42
N ALA A 188 11.35 -20.56 18.24
CA ALA A 188 12.63 -19.96 18.65
C ALA A 188 13.10 -18.83 17.70
N ASP A 189 12.95 -18.99 16.38
CA ASP A 189 13.30 -17.97 15.38
C ASP A 189 12.40 -16.72 15.47
N LEU A 190 11.12 -16.91 15.80
CA LEU A 190 10.16 -15.83 16.03
C LEU A 190 10.53 -15.04 17.29
N LEU A 191 10.83 -15.71 18.41
CA LEU A 191 11.21 -15.05 19.66
C LEU A 191 12.54 -14.26 19.55
N ASN A 192 13.45 -14.70 18.67
CA ASN A 192 14.74 -14.05 18.44
C ASN A 192 14.71 -12.96 17.36
N SER A 193 13.61 -12.81 16.61
CA SER A 193 13.46 -11.78 15.58
C SER A 193 13.06 -10.43 16.20
N PRO A 194 13.46 -9.29 15.61
CA PRO A 194 12.94 -7.98 16.03
C PRO A 194 11.41 -7.93 15.98
N HIS A 195 10.75 -7.39 17.01
CA HIS A 195 9.28 -7.36 17.08
C HIS A 195 8.62 -6.70 15.85
N ALA A 196 9.25 -5.65 15.31
CA ALA A 196 8.78 -5.00 14.08
C ALA A 196 8.76 -5.98 12.89
N LEU A 197 9.80 -6.81 12.72
CA LEU A 197 9.85 -7.79 11.63
C LEU A 197 8.81 -8.90 11.79
N ILE A 198 8.54 -9.33 13.03
CA ILE A 198 7.46 -10.27 13.31
C ILE A 198 6.11 -9.67 12.91
N ALA A 199 5.83 -8.42 13.32
CA ALA A 199 4.61 -7.72 12.97
C ALA A 199 4.44 -7.60 11.45
N GLN A 200 5.50 -7.23 10.74
CA GLN A 200 5.53 -7.15 9.28
C GLN A 200 5.20 -8.49 8.61
N ARG A 201 5.82 -9.60 9.06
CA ARG A 201 5.50 -10.96 8.57
C ARG A 201 4.02 -11.29 8.78
N CYS A 202 3.52 -11.03 9.98
CA CYS A 202 2.13 -11.29 10.35
C CYS A 202 1.16 -10.46 9.50
N GLU A 203 1.43 -9.18 9.27
CA GLU A 203 0.59 -8.30 8.46
C GLU A 203 0.47 -8.83 7.02
N LEU A 204 1.60 -9.12 6.36
CA LEU A 204 1.61 -9.62 4.98
C LEU A 204 0.82 -10.93 4.82
N VAL A 205 1.08 -11.91 5.69
CA VAL A 205 0.42 -13.23 5.61
C VAL A 205 -1.05 -13.15 5.99
N THR A 206 -1.42 -12.31 6.96
CA THR A 206 -2.81 -12.16 7.41
C THR A 206 -3.64 -11.54 6.30
N ILE A 207 -3.19 -10.45 5.71
CA ILE A 207 -3.91 -9.78 4.62
C ILE A 207 -4.03 -10.71 3.41
N ALA A 208 -2.94 -11.38 3.00
CA ALA A 208 -2.97 -12.31 1.88
C ALA A 208 -3.98 -13.45 2.08
N ASN A 209 -4.04 -14.04 3.29
CA ASN A 209 -5.03 -15.08 3.59
C ASN A 209 -6.45 -14.52 3.66
N VAL A 210 -6.65 -13.32 4.20
CA VAL A 210 -7.97 -12.65 4.19
C VAL A 210 -8.44 -12.42 2.76
N LEU A 211 -7.55 -12.07 1.82
CA LEU A 211 -7.89 -11.98 0.40
C LEU A 211 -8.40 -13.31 -0.15
N ILE A 212 -7.68 -14.40 0.13
CA ILE A 212 -8.10 -15.74 -0.30
C ILE A 212 -9.47 -16.08 0.26
N LEU A 213 -9.70 -15.86 1.57
CA LEU A 213 -11.01 -16.11 2.17
C LEU A 213 -12.12 -15.28 1.49
N LYS A 214 -11.88 -13.98 1.27
CA LYS A 214 -12.84 -13.08 0.61
C LYS A 214 -13.21 -13.53 -0.81
N LEU A 215 -12.27 -14.13 -1.56
CA LEU A 215 -12.55 -14.68 -2.89
C LEU A 215 -13.57 -15.82 -2.86
N PHE A 216 -13.51 -16.67 -1.83
CA PHE A 216 -14.35 -17.86 -1.74
C PHE A 216 -15.69 -17.60 -1.04
N MET A 217 -15.84 -16.47 -0.34
CA MET A 217 -17.09 -16.09 0.35
C MET A 217 -18.37 -16.25 -0.48
N PRO A 218 -18.42 -15.92 -1.79
CA PRO A 218 -19.63 -16.11 -2.59
C PRO A 218 -20.09 -17.57 -2.71
N PHE A 219 -19.17 -18.53 -2.71
CA PHE A 219 -19.47 -19.96 -2.86
C PHE A 219 -19.90 -20.65 -1.55
N CYS A 220 -19.84 -19.94 -0.43
CA CYS A 220 -20.20 -20.48 0.89
C CYS A 220 -21.65 -20.17 1.30
N LYS A 221 -22.46 -19.57 0.41
CA LYS A 221 -23.88 -19.26 0.62
C LYS A 221 -24.76 -20.37 0.05
#